data_AF-A0A937XVT4-F1
#
_entry.id   AF-A0A937XVT4-F1
#
_cell.length_a   1.000
_cell.length_b   1.000
_cell.length_c   1.000
_cell.angle_alpha   90.00
_cell.angle_beta   90.00
_cell.angle_gamma   90.00
#
_symmetry.space_group_name_H-M   'P 1'
#
loop_
_entity.id
_entity.type
_entity.pdbx_description
1 polymer ?
#
loop_
_entity_poly.entity_id
_entity_poly.type
_entity_poly.pdbx_seq_one_letter_code
_entity_poly.pdbx_strand_id
1 'polypeptide(L)'
;AFEGITVEEGEKTRLVASVGAKRAVILRNHGLLAWGPSVAEAFMTLWTLQRACDVQIASSAAGPLQPIRPEVFAQTVRESGPGEKRTCEDVFAAMRRLVEAKDPSYRD
;
A
#
# COMPACT_ATOMS: atom_id res chain seq x y z
N ALA A 1 11.13 11.88 11.88
CA ALA A 1 10.36 12.95 11.22
C ALA A 1 10.65 12.85 9.72
N PHE A 2 10.12 13.72 8.85
CA PHE A 2 10.71 13.83 7.51
C PHE A 2 12.13 14.41 7.65
N GLU A 3 13.14 13.76 7.08
CA GLU A 3 14.56 14.11 7.28
C GLU A 3 15.18 14.78 6.03
N GLY A 4 14.38 15.06 4.99
CA GLY A 4 14.85 15.64 3.73
C GLY A 4 15.14 14.59 2.67
N ILE A 5 15.94 14.95 1.66
CA ILE A 5 16.44 13.99 0.67
C ILE A 5 17.57 13.19 1.33
N THR A 6 17.39 11.87 1.46
CA THR A 6 18.30 10.97 2.19
C THR A 6 19.73 11.03 1.65
N VAL A 7 20.61 11.69 2.40
CA VAL A 7 22.07 11.71 2.17
C VAL A 7 22.85 11.16 3.38
N GLU A 8 22.16 10.95 4.51
CA GLU A 8 22.74 10.52 5.78
C GLU A 8 22.53 9.02 6.01
N GLU A 9 23.62 8.28 6.23
CA GLU A 9 23.55 6.83 6.39
C GLU A 9 22.75 6.38 7.63
N GLY A 10 22.74 7.20 8.68
CA GLY A 10 22.00 6.94 9.91
C GLY A 10 20.47 6.88 9.74
N GLU A 11 19.93 7.45 8.66
CA GLU A 11 18.49 7.40 8.37
C GLU A 11 18.03 5.96 8.11
N LYS A 12 18.86 5.13 7.45
CA LYS A 12 18.54 3.74 7.10
C LYS A 12 18.13 2.93 8.32
N THR A 13 18.91 3.00 9.40
CA THR A 13 18.65 2.24 10.64
C THR A 13 17.34 2.66 11.30
N ARG A 14 17.02 3.96 11.31
CA ARG A 14 15.75 4.48 11.85
C ARG A 14 14.56 4.09 10.97
N LEU A 15 14.74 4.10 9.66
CA LEU A 15 13.72 3.66 8.71
C LEU A 15 13.40 2.17 8.91
N VAL A 16 14.42 1.31 8.96
CA VAL A 16 14.23 -0.14 9.22
C VAL A 16 13.55 -0.39 10.56
N ALA A 17 13.93 0.34 11.62
CA ALA A 17 13.26 0.25 12.92
C ALA A 17 11.80 0.68 12.86
N SER A 18 11.48 1.77 12.13
CA SER A 18 10.10 2.27 11.96
C SER A 18 9.24 1.31 11.15
N VAL A 19 9.84 0.66 10.15
CA VAL A 19 9.23 -0.39 9.34
C VAL A 19 8.85 -1.58 10.24
N GLY A 20 9.80 -2.17 10.95
CA GLY A 20 9.57 -3.36 11.77
C GLY A 20 8.99 -4.51 10.94
N ALA A 21 7.90 -5.14 11.42
CA ALA A 21 7.24 -6.28 10.76
C ALA A 21 6.08 -5.89 9.82
N LYS A 22 6.01 -4.63 9.38
CA LYS A 22 4.92 -4.15 8.50
C LYS A 22 5.16 -4.60 7.05
N ARG A 23 4.19 -4.33 6.17
CA ARG A 23 4.30 -4.52 4.70
C ARG A 23 4.23 -3.21 3.90
N ALA A 24 3.96 -2.11 4.60
CA ALA A 24 3.95 -0.76 4.06
C ALA A 24 4.13 0.27 5.17
N VAL A 25 4.59 1.47 4.79
CA VAL A 25 4.67 2.65 5.66
C VAL A 25 4.17 3.89 4.92
N ILE A 26 3.61 4.83 5.70
CA ILE A 26 3.40 6.21 5.27
C ILE A 26 4.62 7.01 5.72
N LEU A 27 5.43 7.43 4.77
CA LEU A 27 6.54 8.34 4.99
C LEU A 27 5.95 9.75 5.16
N ARG A 28 5.93 10.23 6.41
CA ARG A 28 5.37 11.54 6.76
C ARG A 28 5.96 12.63 5.84
N ASN A 29 5.07 13.43 5.25
CA ASN A 29 5.43 14.52 4.32
C ASN A 29 6.13 14.09 3.03
N HIS A 30 6.11 12.80 2.67
CA HIS A 30 6.79 12.28 1.48
C HIS A 30 5.86 11.42 0.61
N GLY A 31 5.36 10.30 1.14
CA GLY A 31 4.52 9.40 0.34
C GLY A 31 4.39 8.00 0.93
N LEU A 32 4.10 7.03 0.06
CA LEU A 32 3.88 5.63 0.43
C LEU A 32 5.06 4.76 0.01
N LEU A 33 5.39 3.78 0.85
CA LEU A 33 6.33 2.71 0.53
C LEU A 33 5.71 1.37 0.91
N ALA A 34 5.76 0.39 0.02
CA ALA A 34 5.26 -0.97 0.24
C ALA A 34 6.23 -2.00 -0.32
N TRP A 35 6.21 -3.21 0.23
CA TRP A 35 7.04 -4.33 -0.19
C TRP A 35 6.31 -5.65 0.05
N GLY A 36 6.78 -6.71 -0.60
CA GLY A 36 6.22 -8.04 -0.47
C GLY A 36 7.10 -9.11 -1.10
N PRO A 37 6.74 -10.40 -0.94
CA PRO A 37 7.47 -11.53 -1.51
C PRO A 37 7.45 -11.57 -3.04
N SER A 38 6.52 -10.84 -3.66
CA SER A 38 6.36 -10.74 -5.10
C SER A 38 5.93 -9.31 -5.50
N VAL A 39 6.15 -8.96 -6.77
CA VAL A 39 5.68 -7.68 -7.33
C VAL A 39 4.16 -7.54 -7.20
N ALA A 40 3.40 -8.62 -7.39
CA ALA A 40 1.95 -8.62 -7.27
C ALA A 40 1.48 -8.28 -5.85
N GLU A 41 2.10 -8.87 -4.83
CA GLU A 41 1.77 -8.60 -3.42
C GLU A 41 2.19 -7.19 -2.98
N ALA A 42 3.36 -6.72 -3.41
CA ALA A 42 3.81 -5.34 -3.16
C ALA A 42 2.87 -4.32 -3.85
N PHE A 43 2.49 -4.59 -5.10
CA PHE A 43 1.54 -3.77 -5.86
C PHE A 43 0.17 -3.72 -5.18
N MET A 44 -0.39 -4.87 -4.78
CA MET A 44 -1.71 -4.93 -4.14
C MET A 44 -1.72 -4.15 -2.81
N THR A 45 -0.66 -4.28 -2.02
CA THR A 45 -0.49 -3.51 -0.79
C THR A 45 -0.44 -2.01 -1.08
N LEU A 46 0.39 -1.59 -2.04
CA LEU A 46 0.53 -0.18 -2.41
C LEU A 46 -0.76 0.41 -2.96
N TRP A 47 -1.42 -0.31 -3.88
CA TRP A 47 -2.68 0.11 -4.49
C TRP A 47 -3.79 0.26 -3.46
N THR A 48 -3.91 -0.71 -2.53
CA THR A 48 -4.92 -0.66 -1.47
C THR A 48 -4.66 0.52 -0.54
N LEU A 49 -3.41 0.76 -0.16
CA LEU A 49 -3.05 1.89 0.70
C LEU A 49 -3.32 3.23 0.02
N GLN A 50 -2.97 3.38 -1.27
CA GLN A 50 -3.29 4.58 -2.04
C GLN A 50 -4.80 4.82 -2.11
N ARG A 51 -5.59 3.78 -2.41
CA ARG A 51 -7.06 3.87 -2.43
C ARG A 51 -7.63 4.23 -1.07
N ALA A 52 -7.10 3.68 0.02
CA ALA A 52 -7.50 4.06 1.37
C ALA A 52 -7.22 5.54 1.66
N CYS A 53 -6.06 6.07 1.24
CA CYS A 53 -5.76 7.50 1.32
C CYS A 53 -6.74 8.35 0.51
N ASP A 54 -7.03 7.98 -0.73
CA ASP A 54 -7.97 8.71 -1.60
C ASP A 54 -9.37 8.76 -0.98
N VAL A 55 -9.86 7.61 -0.49
CA VAL A 55 -11.16 7.50 0.19
C VAL A 55 -11.18 8.32 1.47
N GLN A 56 -10.10 8.30 2.26
CA GLN A 56 -10.00 9.09 3.48
C GLN A 56 -10.10 10.59 3.17
N ILE A 57 -9.39 11.08 2.16
CA ILE A 57 -9.42 12.50 1.75
C ILE A 57 -10.81 12.87 1.23
N ALA A 58 -11.38 12.08 0.32
CA ALA A 58 -12.70 12.33 -0.25
C ALA A 58 -13.79 12.33 0.84
N SER A 59 -13.73 11.40 1.78
CA SER A 59 -14.72 11.28 2.86
C SER A 59 -14.56 12.39 3.91
N SER A 60 -13.32 12.79 4.22
CA SER A 60 -13.06 13.85 5.21
C SER A 60 -13.58 15.22 4.75
N ALA A 61 -13.69 15.44 3.44
CA ALA A 61 -14.29 16.64 2.88
C ALA A 61 -15.79 16.77 3.22
N ALA A 62 -16.48 15.65 3.51
CA ALA A 62 -17.90 15.62 3.88
C ALA A 62 -18.14 15.76 5.39
N GLY A 63 -17.09 15.74 6.22
CA GLY A 63 -17.19 15.88 7.68
C GLY A 63 -16.39 14.83 8.45
N PRO A 64 -16.63 14.72 9.78
CA PRO A 64 -15.93 13.76 10.62
C PRO A 64 -16.14 12.31 10.18
N LEU A 65 -15.04 11.60 10.01
CA LEU A 65 -15.06 10.17 9.66
C LEU A 65 -15.64 9.33 10.80
N GLN A 66 -16.47 8.36 10.44
CA GLN A 66 -17.01 7.38 11.39
C GLN A 66 -16.04 6.20 11.52
N PRO A 67 -15.50 5.93 12.71
CA PRO A 67 -14.57 4.82 12.89
C PRO A 67 -15.27 3.47 12.74
N ILE A 68 -14.57 2.50 12.14
CA ILE A 68 -15.03 1.12 12.06
C ILE A 68 -15.02 0.52 13.47
N ARG A 69 -16.08 -0.20 13.85
CA ARG A 69 -16.14 -0.87 15.14
C ARG A 69 -14.99 -1.90 15.27
N PRO A 70 -14.29 -1.98 16.42
CA PRO A 70 -13.09 -2.81 16.55
C PRO A 70 -13.29 -4.28 16.18
N GLU A 71 -14.45 -4.86 16.50
CA GLU A 71 -14.78 -6.24 16.19
C GLU A 71 -14.93 -6.50 14.69
N VAL A 72 -15.51 -5.55 13.94
CA VAL A 72 -15.66 -5.61 12.48
C VAL A 72 -14.31 -5.46 11.81
N PHE A 73 -13.47 -4.55 12.30
CA PHE A 73 -12.09 -4.39 11.81
C PHE A 73 -11.30 -5.69 11.99
N ALA A 74 -11.33 -6.26 13.20
CA ALA A 74 -10.61 -7.50 13.49
C ALA A 74 -11.13 -8.69 12.64
N GLN A 75 -12.44 -8.76 12.41
CA GLN A 75 -13.04 -9.75 11.52
C GLN A 75 -12.55 -9.59 10.08
N THR A 76 -12.61 -8.38 9.54
CA THR A 76 -12.19 -8.07 8.16
C THR A 76 -10.73 -8.46 7.93
N VAL A 77 -9.83 -8.15 8.89
CA VAL A 77 -8.41 -8.52 8.81
C VAL A 77 -8.19 -10.04 8.82
N ARG A 78 -9.00 -10.79 9.58
CA ARG A 78 -8.93 -12.26 9.56
C ARG A 78 -9.43 -12.84 8.23
N GLU A 79 -10.50 -12.27 7.68
CA GLU A 79 -11.12 -12.73 6.43
C GLU A 79 -10.30 -12.39 5.19
N SER A 80 -9.50 -11.31 5.21
CA SER A 80 -8.56 -10.96 4.14
C SER A 80 -7.38 -11.96 3.98
N GLY A 81 -7.40 -13.11 4.66
CA GLY A 81 -6.29 -14.06 4.80
C GLY A 81 -5.95 -14.93 3.58
N PRO A 82 -5.89 -16.28 3.68
CA PRO A 82 -5.02 -17.16 2.86
C PRO A 82 -5.14 -17.10 1.32
N GLY A 83 -6.23 -16.57 0.78
CA GLY A 83 -6.43 -16.35 -0.66
C GLY A 83 -5.75 -15.09 -1.22
N GLU A 84 -5.09 -14.30 -0.37
CA GLU A 84 -4.48 -13.01 -0.72
C GLU A 84 -3.48 -13.18 -1.87
N LYS A 85 -2.61 -14.20 -1.86
CA LYS A 85 -1.59 -14.36 -2.91
C LYS A 85 -2.18 -14.53 -4.30
N ARG A 86 -3.12 -15.46 -4.48
CA ARG A 86 -3.76 -15.70 -5.78
C ARG A 86 -4.54 -14.48 -6.23
N THR A 87 -5.22 -13.81 -5.31
CA THR A 87 -5.94 -12.56 -5.57
C THR A 87 -4.98 -11.47 -6.05
N CYS A 88 -3.84 -11.29 -5.39
CA CYS A 88 -2.79 -10.36 -5.81
C CYS A 88 -2.32 -10.65 -7.24
N GLU A 89 -2.06 -11.92 -7.57
CA GLU A 89 -1.64 -12.35 -8.91
C GLU A 89 -2.70 -12.05 -9.97
N ASP A 90 -3.97 -12.41 -9.71
CA ASP A 90 -5.07 -12.21 -10.65
C ASP A 90 -5.35 -10.71 -10.88
N VAL A 91 -5.33 -9.90 -9.81
CA VAL A 91 -5.47 -8.43 -9.89
C VAL A 91 -4.30 -7.81 -10.64
N PHE A 92 -3.07 -8.20 -10.33
CA PHE A 92 -1.89 -7.68 -11.02
C PHE A 92 -1.90 -8.04 -12.51
N ALA A 93 -2.28 -9.28 -12.84
CA ALA A 93 -2.46 -9.70 -14.24
C ALA A 93 -3.55 -8.89 -14.94
N ALA A 94 -4.65 -8.56 -14.25
CA ALA A 94 -5.69 -7.69 -14.81
C ALA A 94 -5.20 -6.27 -15.08
N MET A 95 -4.48 -5.67 -14.13
CA MET A 95 -3.89 -4.33 -14.30
C MET A 95 -2.88 -4.30 -15.44
N ARG A 96 -2.06 -5.35 -15.58
CA ARG A 96 -1.15 -5.49 -16.71
C ARG A 96 -1.88 -5.50 -18.05
N ARG A 97 -2.98 -6.24 -18.19
CA ARG A 97 -3.78 -6.22 -19.43
C ARG A 97 -4.26 -4.81 -19.78
N LEU A 98 -4.61 -3.99 -18.78
CA LEU A 98 -5.01 -2.59 -19.00
C LEU A 98 -3.85 -1.71 -19.46
N VAL A 99 -2.65 -1.90 -18.91
CA VAL A 99 -1.44 -1.18 -19.33
C VAL A 99 -1.04 -1.62 -20.74
N GLU A 100 -1.01 -2.93 -21.00
CA GLU A 100 -0.67 -3.51 -22.31
C GLU A 100 -1.61 -3.03 -23.43
N ALA A 101 -2.90 -2.85 -23.13
CA ALA A 101 -3.87 -2.29 -24.08
C ALA A 101 -3.63 -0.80 -24.38
N LYS A 102 -2.96 -0.06 -23.48
CA LYS A 102 -2.64 1.36 -23.66
C LYS A 102 -1.30 1.56 -24.34
N ASP A 103 -0.29 0.85 -23.84
CA ASP A 103 1.07 0.93 -24.32
C ASP A 103 1.81 -0.39 -23.98
N PRO A 104 2.03 -1.28 -24.96
CA PRO A 104 2.75 -2.52 -24.74
C PRO A 104 4.28 -2.35 -24.71
N SER A 105 4.82 -1.16 -25.01
CA SER A 105 6.27 -0.99 -25.20
C SER A 105 7.10 -1.17 -23.93
N TYR A 106 6.48 -1.19 -22.75
CA TYR A 106 7.18 -1.46 -21.47
C TYR A 106 7.76 -2.88 -21.40
N ARG A 107 7.38 -3.76 -22.34
CA ARG A 107 7.87 -5.14 -22.44
C ARG A 107 9.21 -5.25 -23.18
N ASP A 108 9.57 -4.24 -23.98
CA ASP A 108 10.81 -4.17 -24.76
C ASP A 108 11.98 -3.69 -23.87
#